data_AF-F2BFG4-F1
#
_entry.id   AF-F2BFG4-F1
#
_cell.length_a   1.000
_cell.length_b   1.000
_cell.length_c   1.000
_cell.angle_alpha   90.00
_cell.angle_beta   90.00
_cell.angle_gamma   90.00
#
_symmetry.space_group_name_H-M   'P 1'
#
loop_
_entity.id
_entity.type
_entity.pdbx_description
1 polymer ?
#
loop_
_entity_poly.entity_id
_entity_poly.type
_entity_poly.pdbx_seq_one_letter_code
_entity_poly.pdbx_strand_id
1 'polypeptide(L)'
;MKLPLMLMLGSGILLAGCQSGPSLGTGGTELADIRHVCILARPQAKDPNPELKAEIAAALNKYGISSETVDVDTQRQRLYEPDCRYNLRYNTSGKGNGTNYIALLIRTPEHSVASLRAYPDFKRGRQAEIDRIIGQLLNKK
;
A
#
# COMPACT_ATOMS: atom_id res chain seq x y z
N MET A 1 39.69 28.61 45.42
CA MET A 1 38.76 27.49 45.67
C MET A 1 37.59 27.58 44.70
N LYS A 2 37.22 26.43 44.10
CA LYS A 2 35.98 26.06 43.36
C LYS A 2 35.85 26.44 41.87
N LEU A 3 36.03 25.40 41.03
CA LEU A 3 35.53 25.19 39.65
C LEU A 3 33.96 25.10 39.62
N PRO A 4 33.32 24.71 38.50
CA PRO A 4 33.12 25.42 37.23
C PRO A 4 31.60 25.42 36.85
N LEU A 5 31.18 26.09 35.77
CA LEU A 5 29.87 25.78 35.17
C LEU A 5 30.02 25.61 33.66
N MET A 6 30.08 24.34 33.25
CA MET A 6 29.92 23.90 31.87
C MET A 6 28.51 24.27 31.39
N LEU A 7 28.43 25.04 30.31
CA LEU A 7 27.21 25.15 29.51
C LEU A 7 27.32 24.18 28.32
N MET A 8 26.72 23.01 28.52
CA MET A 8 26.32 22.10 27.46
C MET A 8 25.09 22.70 26.75
N LEU A 9 25.27 23.10 25.49
CA LEU A 9 24.20 23.32 24.50
C LEU A 9 24.65 22.46 23.32
N GLY A 10 24.04 21.32 23.00
CA GLY A 10 22.61 21.05 22.91
C GLY A 10 22.42 20.50 21.50
N SER A 11 22.91 19.28 21.25
CA SER A 11 22.75 18.61 19.96
C SER A 11 21.29 18.21 19.78
N GLY A 12 20.52 19.08 19.13
CA GLY A 12 19.18 18.76 18.66
C GLY A 12 19.28 17.65 17.63
N ILE A 13 19.04 16.41 18.05
CA ILE A 13 18.84 15.30 17.13
C ILE A 13 17.51 15.57 16.43
N LEU A 14 17.60 16.01 15.17
CA LEU A 14 16.46 16.04 14.25
C LEU A 14 15.94 14.61 14.12
N LEU A 15 14.84 14.31 14.81
CA LEU A 15 13.99 13.17 14.51
C LEU A 15 13.37 13.43 13.13
N ALA A 16 14.11 13.09 12.08
CA ALA A 16 13.51 12.85 10.78
C ALA A 16 12.47 11.73 11.00
N GLY A 17 11.20 12.11 11.11
CA GLY A 17 10.12 11.14 11.21
C GLY A 17 10.26 10.20 10.02
N CYS A 18 10.50 8.92 10.29
CA CYS A 18 10.56 7.88 9.27
C CYS A 18 9.21 7.83 8.59
N GLN A 19 9.04 8.62 7.52
CA GLN A 19 7.89 8.51 6.64
C GLN A 19 8.06 7.15 5.96
N SER A 20 7.31 6.15 6.42
CA SER A 20 7.35 4.80 5.89
C SER A 20 6.85 4.81 4.45
N GLY A 21 7.79 4.96 3.51
CA GLY A 21 7.57 4.75 2.09
C GLY A 21 7.39 3.26 1.78
N PRO A 22 7.03 2.93 0.54
CA PRO A 22 6.92 1.54 0.11
C PRO A 22 8.31 0.90 0.11
N SER A 23 8.35 -0.40 0.40
CA SER A 23 9.53 -1.21 0.10
C SER A 23 9.47 -1.63 -1.37
N LEU A 24 10.48 -1.23 -2.15
CA LEU A 24 10.59 -1.57 -3.56
C LEU A 24 11.32 -2.91 -3.71
N GLY A 25 10.75 -3.79 -4.52
CA GLY A 25 11.37 -5.06 -4.89
C GLY A 25 12.36 -4.90 -6.05
N THR A 26 12.83 -6.03 -6.58
CA THR A 26 13.75 -6.07 -7.73
C THR A 26 13.16 -5.42 -8.99
N GLY A 27 11.83 -5.44 -9.13
CA GLY A 27 11.11 -4.74 -10.20
C GLY A 27 10.68 -3.32 -9.86
N GLY A 28 11.24 -2.69 -8.81
CA GLY A 28 10.77 -1.39 -8.31
C GLY A 28 10.78 -0.25 -9.35
N THR A 29 11.65 -0.33 -10.35
CA THR A 29 11.71 0.64 -11.46
C THR A 29 10.48 0.57 -12.37
N GLU A 30 9.83 -0.60 -12.47
CA GLU A 30 8.64 -0.81 -13.32
C GLU A 30 7.40 -0.10 -12.77
N LEU A 31 7.41 0.30 -11.49
CA LEU A 31 6.27 0.92 -10.82
C LEU A 31 5.75 2.17 -11.55
N ALA A 32 6.64 2.92 -12.22
CA ALA A 32 6.28 4.11 -13.00
C ALA A 32 5.55 3.78 -14.32
N ASP A 33 5.72 2.55 -14.83
CA ASP A 33 5.23 2.11 -16.12
C ASP A 33 3.94 1.30 -16.04
N ILE A 34 3.50 0.97 -14.82
CA ILE A 34 2.23 0.26 -14.60
C ILE A 34 1.07 1.11 -15.12
N ARG A 35 0.22 0.50 -15.96
CA ARG A 35 -1.03 1.09 -16.50
C ARG A 35 -2.27 0.27 -16.17
N HIS A 36 -2.10 -1.00 -15.84
CA HIS A 36 -3.17 -1.91 -15.47
C HIS A 36 -2.73 -2.81 -14.31
N VAL A 37 -3.64 -3.09 -13.37
CA VAL A 37 -3.41 -3.97 -12.22
C VAL A 37 -4.62 -4.85 -11.96
N CYS A 38 -4.40 -6.16 -11.83
CA CYS A 38 -5.42 -7.09 -11.37
C CYS A 38 -5.42 -7.18 -9.83
N ILE A 39 -6.49 -6.71 -9.20
CA ILE A 39 -6.68 -6.73 -7.75
C ILE A 39 -7.19 -8.12 -7.35
N LEU A 40 -6.42 -8.81 -6.52
CA LEU A 40 -6.75 -10.17 -6.09
C LEU A 40 -7.71 -10.09 -4.92
N ALA A 41 -8.99 -10.27 -5.20
CA ALA A 41 -10.02 -10.27 -4.19
C ALA A 41 -10.21 -11.66 -3.59
N ARG A 42 -10.52 -11.66 -2.30
CA ARG A 42 -11.08 -12.84 -1.64
C ARG A 42 -12.60 -12.84 -1.86
N PRO A 43 -13.26 -14.00 -1.77
CA PRO A 43 -14.72 -14.06 -1.78
C PRO A 43 -15.31 -13.12 -0.73
N GLN A 44 -16.37 -12.38 -1.09
CA GLN A 44 -16.95 -11.35 -0.24
C GLN A 44 -17.34 -11.87 1.15
N ALA A 45 -17.88 -13.09 1.23
CA ALA A 45 -18.25 -13.73 2.49
C ALA A 45 -17.06 -13.99 3.44
N LYS A 46 -15.83 -13.99 2.92
CA LYS A 46 -14.57 -14.26 3.65
C LYS A 46 -13.70 -13.01 3.82
N ASP A 47 -14.09 -11.87 3.25
CA ASP A 47 -13.32 -10.62 3.34
C ASP A 47 -13.87 -9.75 4.48
N PRO A 48 -13.08 -9.48 5.54
CA PRO A 48 -13.52 -8.59 6.62
C PRO A 48 -13.71 -7.13 6.17
N ASN A 49 -13.26 -6.77 4.97
CA ASN A 49 -13.37 -5.43 4.39
C ASN A 49 -13.78 -5.52 2.90
N PRO A 50 -15.02 -5.94 2.59
CA PRO A 50 -15.42 -6.27 1.22
C PRO A 50 -15.45 -5.07 0.26
N GLU A 51 -15.54 -3.85 0.79
CA GLU A 51 -15.49 -2.59 0.03
C GLU A 51 -14.06 -2.20 -0.37
N LEU A 52 -13.03 -2.72 0.32
CA LEU A 52 -11.64 -2.28 0.14
C LEU A 52 -11.12 -2.47 -1.29
N LYS A 53 -11.55 -3.53 -1.99
CA LYS A 53 -11.19 -3.71 -3.41
C LYS A 53 -11.66 -2.56 -4.30
N ALA A 54 -12.86 -2.03 -4.06
CA ALA A 54 -13.41 -0.92 -4.83
C ALA A 54 -12.72 0.39 -4.46
N GLU A 55 -12.39 0.57 -3.17
CA GLU A 55 -11.65 1.73 -2.68
C GLU A 55 -10.22 1.79 -3.24
N ILE A 56 -9.54 0.64 -3.31
CA ILE A 56 -8.23 0.49 -3.96
C ILE A 56 -8.34 0.79 -5.45
N ALA A 57 -9.33 0.23 -6.15
CA ALA A 57 -9.55 0.49 -7.58
C ALA A 57 -9.77 1.99 -7.86
N ALA A 58 -10.61 2.65 -7.06
CA ALA A 58 -10.87 4.09 -7.17
C ALA A 58 -9.59 4.91 -6.95
N ALA A 59 -8.77 4.53 -5.96
CA ALA A 59 -7.51 5.20 -5.69
C ALA A 59 -6.47 4.98 -6.81
N LEU A 60 -6.35 3.78 -7.37
CA LEU A 60 -5.48 3.49 -8.52
C LEU A 60 -5.88 4.33 -9.75
N ASN A 61 -7.18 4.46 -10.01
CA ASN A 61 -7.68 5.23 -11.14
C ASN A 61 -7.29 6.72 -11.07
N LYS A 62 -7.14 7.30 -9.86
CA LYS A 62 -6.65 8.68 -9.68
C LYS A 62 -5.22 8.88 -10.19
N TYR A 63 -4.44 7.81 -10.26
CA TYR A 63 -3.08 7.81 -10.81
C TYR A 63 -3.03 7.32 -12.27
N GLY A 64 -4.18 7.20 -12.94
CA GLY A 64 -4.27 6.72 -14.32
C GLY A 64 -3.97 5.23 -14.48
N ILE A 65 -4.05 4.46 -13.39
CA ILE A 65 -3.87 3.01 -13.39
C ILE A 65 -5.27 2.38 -13.42
N SER A 66 -5.59 1.73 -14.54
CA SER A 66 -6.81 0.93 -14.65
C SER A 66 -6.68 -0.34 -13.79
N SER A 67 -7.81 -0.91 -13.38
CA SER A 67 -7.79 -2.14 -12.59
C SER A 67 -9.04 -2.98 -12.81
N GLU A 68 -8.87 -4.30 -12.70
CA GLU A 68 -9.97 -5.24 -12.58
C GLU A 68 -9.87 -6.04 -11.28
N THR A 69 -10.99 -6.62 -10.84
CA THR A 69 -11.00 -7.53 -9.70
C THR A 69 -10.98 -8.96 -10.19
N VAL A 70 -10.02 -9.75 -9.71
CA VAL A 70 -9.91 -11.18 -9.98
C VAL A 70 -10.23 -11.93 -8.70
N ASP A 71 -11.29 -12.74 -8.74
CA ASP A 71 -11.59 -13.71 -7.67
C ASP A 71 -10.64 -14.91 -7.82
N VAL A 72 -9.74 -15.06 -6.85
CA VAL A 72 -8.72 -16.11 -6.90
C VAL A 72 -9.27 -17.52 -6.72
N ASP A 73 -10.46 -17.67 -6.13
CA ASP A 73 -11.09 -18.99 -5.92
C ASP A 73 -11.68 -19.51 -7.24
N THR A 74 -12.15 -18.63 -8.13
CA THR A 74 -12.83 -18.99 -9.38
C THR A 74 -12.04 -18.69 -10.65
N GLN A 75 -11.13 -17.71 -10.62
CA GLN A 75 -10.44 -17.19 -11.79
C GLN A 75 -8.91 -17.22 -11.64
N ARG A 76 -8.38 -18.21 -10.91
CA ARG A 76 -6.94 -18.34 -10.66
C ARG A 76 -6.08 -18.29 -11.94
N GLN A 77 -6.61 -18.77 -13.07
CA GLN A 77 -5.90 -18.78 -14.35
C GLN A 77 -5.55 -17.37 -14.84
N ARG A 78 -6.41 -16.38 -14.55
CA ARG A 78 -6.21 -14.96 -14.91
C ARG A 78 -4.87 -14.43 -14.42
N LEU A 79 -4.35 -14.94 -13.29
CA LEU A 79 -3.07 -14.51 -12.71
C LEU A 79 -1.84 -14.75 -13.60
N TYR A 80 -1.98 -15.59 -14.61
CA TYR A 80 -0.91 -15.98 -15.53
C TYR A 80 -1.15 -15.45 -16.95
N GLU A 81 -2.25 -14.72 -17.17
CA GLU A 81 -2.55 -14.11 -18.46
C GLU A 81 -1.76 -12.80 -18.63
N PRO A 82 -1.34 -12.45 -19.86
CA PRO A 82 -0.59 -11.22 -20.13
C PRO A 82 -1.29 -9.95 -19.63
N ASP A 83 -2.62 -9.90 -19.72
CA ASP A 83 -3.43 -8.76 -19.29
C ASP A 83 -3.32 -8.52 -17.76
N CYS A 84 -3.02 -9.56 -16.98
CA CYS A 84 -2.80 -9.50 -15.53
C CYS A 84 -1.33 -9.59 -15.13
N ARG A 85 -0.41 -9.12 -15.98
CA ARG A 85 1.03 -9.07 -15.69
C ARG A 85 1.34 -8.52 -14.30
N TYR A 86 0.67 -7.44 -13.88
CA TYR A 86 0.77 -6.90 -12.53
C TYR A 86 -0.46 -7.27 -11.70
N ASN A 87 -0.24 -7.97 -10.59
CA ASN A 87 -1.28 -8.30 -9.62
C ASN A 87 -1.05 -7.57 -8.30
N LEU A 88 -2.13 -7.04 -7.72
CA LEU A 88 -2.15 -6.43 -6.40
C LEU A 88 -2.82 -7.37 -5.41
N ARG A 89 -2.05 -7.78 -4.41
CA ARG A 89 -2.54 -8.54 -3.25
C ARG A 89 -2.73 -7.59 -2.08
N TYR A 90 -3.84 -7.74 -1.37
CA TYR A 90 -4.09 -7.01 -0.14
C TYR A 90 -4.48 -7.94 1.01
N ASN A 91 -4.10 -7.55 2.22
CA ASN A 91 -4.55 -8.21 3.46
C ASN A 91 -4.77 -7.18 4.56
N THR A 92 -5.69 -7.48 5.47
CA THR A 92 -6.09 -6.57 6.55
C THR A 92 -6.15 -7.31 7.88
N SER A 93 -5.81 -6.62 8.96
CA SER A 93 -6.24 -7.01 10.31
C SER A 93 -7.31 -6.03 10.78
N GLY A 94 -8.39 -6.54 11.36
CA GLY A 94 -9.56 -5.74 11.76
C GLY A 94 -10.57 -5.56 10.62
N LYS A 95 -11.65 -4.82 10.92
CA LYS A 95 -12.81 -4.63 10.03
C LYS A 95 -13.29 -3.18 10.03
N GLY A 96 -13.80 -2.72 8.89
CA GLY A 96 -14.34 -1.37 8.71
C GLY A 96 -13.35 -0.31 9.17
N ASN A 97 -13.80 0.61 10.03
CA ASN A 97 -12.94 1.66 10.58
C ASN A 97 -12.03 1.18 11.73
N GLY A 98 -12.16 -0.08 12.16
CA GLY A 98 -11.28 -0.74 13.13
C GLY A 98 -10.16 -1.55 12.49
N THR A 99 -9.80 -1.27 11.22
CA THR A 99 -8.68 -1.93 10.55
C THR A 99 -7.36 -1.44 11.15
N ASN A 100 -6.59 -2.35 11.76
CA ASN A 100 -5.30 -2.05 12.38
C ASN A 100 -4.20 -1.84 11.35
N TYR A 101 -4.22 -2.63 10.27
CA TYR A 101 -3.29 -2.46 9.16
C TYR A 101 -3.89 -2.91 7.83
N ILE A 102 -3.35 -2.36 6.75
CA ILE A 102 -3.55 -2.78 5.37
C ILE A 102 -2.16 -3.12 4.80
N ALA A 103 -1.95 -4.38 4.41
CA ALA A 103 -0.75 -4.85 3.74
C ALA A 103 -1.04 -4.97 2.24
N LEU A 104 -0.18 -4.40 1.41
CA LEU A 104 -0.31 -4.31 -0.04
C LEU A 104 0.97 -4.84 -0.70
N LEU A 105 0.82 -5.57 -1.80
CA LEU A 105 1.91 -6.07 -2.63
C LEU A 105 1.52 -6.02 -4.09
N ILE A 106 2.26 -5.25 -4.89
CA ILE A 106 2.25 -5.30 -6.35
C ILE A 106 3.39 -6.22 -6.78
N ARG A 107 3.10 -7.19 -7.64
CA ARG A 107 4.07 -8.15 -8.16
C ARG A 107 3.71 -8.61 -9.57
N THR A 108 4.68 -9.18 -10.26
CA THR A 108 4.48 -10.03 -11.43
C THR A 108 4.48 -11.52 -11.00
N PRO A 109 4.30 -12.48 -11.92
CA PRO A 109 4.57 -13.89 -11.63
C PRO A 109 6.03 -14.15 -11.22
N GLU A 110 6.99 -13.36 -11.72
CA GLU A 110 8.43 -13.57 -11.58
C GLU A 110 9.03 -12.85 -10.36
N HIS A 111 8.53 -11.64 -10.03
CA HIS A 111 9.14 -10.84 -8.96
C HIS A 111 8.18 -9.84 -8.30
N SER A 112 8.59 -9.36 -7.12
CA SER A 112 7.90 -8.28 -6.41
C SER A 112 8.29 -6.91 -6.99
N VAL A 113 7.32 -6.01 -7.11
CA VAL A 113 7.52 -4.64 -7.60
C VAL A 113 7.52 -3.66 -6.43
N ALA A 114 6.44 -3.63 -5.64
CA ALA A 114 6.30 -2.71 -4.52
C ALA A 114 5.46 -3.35 -3.41
N SER A 115 5.80 -3.08 -2.16
CA SER A 115 5.02 -3.51 -1.00
C SER A 115 4.91 -2.43 0.05
N LEU A 116 3.77 -2.39 0.74
CA LEU A 116 3.51 -1.42 1.80
C LEU A 116 2.70 -2.09 2.90
N ARG A 117 3.12 -1.88 4.15
CA ARG A 117 2.26 -2.12 5.32
C ARG A 117 1.88 -0.76 5.89
N ALA A 118 0.62 -0.38 5.71
CA ALA A 118 0.06 0.86 6.22
C ALA A 118 -0.78 0.61 7.47
N TYR A 119 -0.79 1.59 8.37
CA TYR A 119 -1.61 1.61 9.58
C TYR A 119 -2.61 2.77 9.40
N PRO A 120 -3.84 2.49 8.94
CA PRO A 120 -4.74 3.54 8.50
C PRO A 120 -5.28 4.38 9.66
N ASP A 121 -5.40 5.69 9.46
CA ASP A 121 -6.20 6.59 10.31
C ASP A 121 -7.40 7.13 9.53
N PHE A 122 -8.58 6.54 9.78
CA PHE A 122 -9.80 6.88 9.08
C PHE A 122 -10.50 8.16 9.57
N LYS A 123 -9.91 8.95 10.48
CA LYS A 123 -10.50 10.21 10.96
C LYS A 123 -10.79 11.21 9.84
N ARG A 124 -10.02 11.16 8.75
CA ARG A 124 -10.17 12.05 7.57
C ARG A 124 -11.13 11.50 6.51
N GLY A 125 -11.79 10.38 6.79
CA GLY A 125 -12.63 9.66 5.85
C GLY A 125 -11.93 8.47 5.23
N ARG A 126 -12.71 7.41 4.98
CA ARG A 126 -12.21 6.10 4.56
C ARG A 126 -11.49 6.16 3.21
N GLN A 127 -12.16 6.66 2.18
CA GLN A 127 -11.56 6.75 0.84
C GLN A 127 -10.31 7.64 0.80
N ALA A 128 -10.32 8.80 1.47
CA ALA A 128 -9.18 9.71 1.49
C ALA A 128 -7.93 9.05 2.10
N GLU A 129 -8.12 8.22 3.12
CA GLU A 129 -7.03 7.46 3.72
C GLU A 129 -6.53 6.34 2.79
N ILE A 130 -7.42 5.66 2.07
CA ILE A 130 -7.03 4.68 1.04
C ILE A 130 -6.26 5.35 -0.10
N ASP A 131 -6.69 6.53 -0.56
CA ASP A 131 -5.98 7.30 -1.60
C ASP A 131 -4.54 7.62 -1.18
N ARG A 132 -4.36 8.05 0.08
CA ARG A 132 -3.05 8.33 0.67
C ARG A 132 -2.17 7.08 0.70
N ILE A 133 -2.73 5.95 1.14
CA ILE A 133 -2.01 4.67 1.23
C ILE A 133 -1.59 4.17 -0.16
N ILE A 134 -2.46 4.29 -1.16
CA ILE A 134 -2.14 3.92 -2.54
C ILE A 134 -1.11 4.86 -3.14
N GLY A 135 -1.19 6.17 -2.87
CA GLY A 135 -0.13 7.11 -3.25
C GLY A 135 1.23 6.69 -2.70
N GLN A 136 1.29 6.34 -1.40
CA GLN A 136 2.50 5.79 -0.79
C GLN A 136 2.96 4.51 -1.47
N LEU A 137 2.08 3.53 -1.73
CA LEU A 137 2.45 2.29 -2.40
C LEU A 137 3.09 2.54 -3.78
N LEU A 138 2.54 3.49 -4.53
CA LEU A 138 3.00 3.88 -5.87
C LEU A 138 4.23 4.79 -5.85
N ASN A 139 4.77 5.08 -4.65
CA ASN A 139 5.85 6.05 -4.44
C ASN A 139 5.52 7.43 -5.04
N LYS A 140 4.27 7.85 -4.91
CA LYS A 140 3.75 9.17 -5.32
C LYS A 140 3.44 9.99 -4.07
N LYS A 141 3.78 11.28 -4.10
CA LYS A 141 3.55 12.23 -3.00
C LYS A 141 2.24 12.96 -3.18
#